data_AF-A0A258K6C3-F1
#
_entry.id   AF-A0A258K6C3-F1
#
_cell.length_a   1.000
_cell.length_b   1.000
_cell.length_c   1.000
_cell.angle_alpha   90.00
_cell.angle_beta   90.00
_cell.angle_gamma   90.00
#
_symmetry.space_group_name_H-M   'P 1'
#
loop_
_entity.id
_entity.type
_entity.pdbx_description
1 polymer ?
#
loop_
_entity_poly.entity_id
_entity_poly.type
_entity_poly.pdbx_seq_one_letter_code
_entity_poly.pdbx_strand_id
1 'polypeptide(L)'
;DIKGGKVYMPSGEKLEAHSGYGEGFDNIAYVNKRMIGPTPPNTYTLTMRERLFHGVEALRMKPTADAKMFGRDGFLTHSYLMGERGDSNGCISFKEYDKFLAAYKRGEVTRIIVVAQLANPPEPENPLLAWLSGKPK
;
A
#
# COMPACT_ATOMS: atom_id res chain seq x y z
N ASP A 1 -2.02 2.13 6.23
CA ASP A 1 -3.23 2.61 6.91
C ASP A 1 -4.32 2.70 5.86
N ILE A 2 -5.31 1.82 5.95
CA ILE A 2 -6.36 1.76 4.92
C ILE A 2 -7.27 2.99 5.02
N LYS A 3 -7.82 3.30 6.21
CA LYS A 3 -8.68 4.49 6.36
C LYS A 3 -7.96 5.80 6.06
N GLY A 4 -6.65 5.86 6.35
CA GLY A 4 -5.84 7.04 6.06
C GLY A 4 -5.43 7.18 4.59
N GLY A 5 -5.51 6.12 3.77
CA GLY A 5 -4.99 6.11 2.40
C GLY A 5 -3.48 6.36 2.36
N LYS A 6 -2.73 5.84 3.35
CA LYS A 6 -1.29 6.12 3.52
C LYS A 6 -0.45 4.89 3.80
N VAL A 7 0.77 4.93 3.28
CA VAL A 7 1.88 4.07 3.68
C VAL A 7 2.96 4.93 4.32
N TYR A 8 3.42 4.49 5.50
CA TYR A 8 4.48 5.16 6.26
C TYR A 8 5.78 4.39 6.03
N MET A 9 6.75 5.05 5.43
CA MET A 9 8.02 4.45 5.05
C MET A 9 9.01 4.43 6.23
N PRO A 10 9.97 3.50 6.27
CA PRO A 10 11.05 3.52 7.27
C PRO A 10 11.85 4.83 7.30
N SER A 11 11.93 5.53 6.17
CA SER A 11 12.56 6.85 6.04
C SER A 11 11.78 7.99 6.70
N GLY A 12 10.57 7.75 7.19
CA GLY A 12 9.62 8.77 7.67
C GLY A 12 8.76 9.39 6.57
N GLU A 13 9.02 9.10 5.29
CA GLU A 13 8.17 9.56 4.19
C GLU A 13 6.77 8.92 4.27
N LYS A 14 5.74 9.68 3.86
CA LYS A 14 4.35 9.23 3.80
C LYS A 14 3.89 9.20 2.34
N LEU A 15 3.59 8.03 1.82
CA LEU A 15 3.13 7.83 0.45
C LEU A 15 1.61 7.69 0.39
N GLU A 16 0.99 8.20 -0.68
CA GLU A 16 -0.43 7.96 -0.95
C GLU A 16 -0.61 6.55 -1.54
N ALA A 17 -1.51 5.78 -0.95
CA ALA A 17 -1.82 4.44 -1.41
C ALA A 17 -3.24 4.02 -1.03
N HIS A 18 -3.88 3.28 -1.93
CA HIS A 18 -5.28 2.89 -1.81
C HIS A 18 -5.48 1.40 -2.09
N SER A 19 -6.63 0.86 -1.68
CA SER A 19 -6.99 -0.53 -1.98
C SER A 19 -8.50 -0.74 -2.09
N GLY A 20 -8.91 -1.55 -3.07
CA GLY A 20 -10.31 -1.83 -3.36
C GLY A 20 -10.88 -0.87 -4.41
N TYR A 21 -12.15 -1.05 -4.74
CA TYR A 21 -12.85 -0.23 -5.73
C TYR A 21 -14.32 -0.01 -5.34
N GLY A 22 -14.94 1.02 -5.93
CA GLY A 22 -16.34 1.35 -5.67
C GLY A 22 -16.59 1.59 -4.17
N GLU A 23 -17.59 0.92 -3.61
CA GLU A 23 -17.91 0.99 -2.17
C GLU A 23 -16.84 0.34 -1.26
N GLY A 24 -16.00 -0.53 -1.84
CA GLY A 24 -14.90 -1.19 -1.15
C GLY A 24 -13.61 -0.37 -1.07
N PHE A 25 -13.56 0.78 -1.74
CA PHE A 25 -12.39 1.64 -1.78
C PHE A 25 -12.03 2.14 -0.37
N ASP A 26 -10.86 1.71 0.13
CA ASP A 26 -10.36 1.98 1.48
C ASP A 26 -11.36 1.66 2.61
N ASN A 27 -12.29 0.74 2.35
CA ASN A 27 -13.37 0.43 3.26
C ASN A 27 -13.17 -0.94 3.92
N ILE A 28 -12.77 -0.91 5.19
CA ILE A 28 -12.51 -2.11 5.99
C ILE A 28 -13.73 -3.02 6.15
N ALA A 29 -14.95 -2.48 6.09
CA ALA A 29 -16.15 -3.30 6.15
C ALA A 29 -16.24 -4.30 4.98
N TYR A 30 -15.55 -4.02 3.87
CA TYR A 30 -15.55 -4.84 2.66
C TYR A 30 -14.34 -5.77 2.57
N VAL A 31 -13.50 -5.87 3.60
CA VAL A 31 -12.26 -6.68 3.58
C VAL A 31 -12.48 -8.16 3.23
N ASN A 32 -13.66 -8.70 3.46
CA ASN A 32 -14.03 -10.07 3.11
C ASN A 32 -14.53 -10.21 1.66
N LYS A 33 -14.75 -9.12 0.93
CA LYS A 33 -15.29 -9.11 -0.44
C LYS A 33 -14.16 -9.26 -1.45
N ARG A 34 -14.12 -10.42 -2.11
CA ARG A 34 -13.15 -10.71 -3.18
C ARG A 34 -13.32 -9.72 -4.34
N MET A 35 -12.20 -9.31 -4.92
CA MET A 35 -12.08 -8.28 -5.95
C MET A 35 -12.53 -6.88 -5.52
N ILE A 36 -13.50 -6.70 -4.63
CA ILE A 36 -14.06 -5.38 -4.26
C ILE A 36 -13.27 -4.70 -3.15
N GLY A 37 -13.05 -5.41 -2.05
CA GLY A 37 -12.57 -4.81 -0.80
C GLY A 37 -11.06 -4.59 -0.78
N PRO A 38 -10.57 -3.84 0.22
CA PRO A 38 -9.16 -3.55 0.36
C PRO A 38 -8.38 -4.82 0.72
N THR A 39 -7.05 -4.76 0.62
CA THR A 39 -6.15 -5.81 1.11
C THR A 39 -6.43 -6.10 2.60
N PRO A 40 -6.57 -7.38 3.02
CA PRO A 40 -6.80 -7.70 4.42
C PRO A 40 -5.69 -7.21 5.36
N PRO A 41 -6.02 -6.71 6.57
CA PRO A 41 -5.01 -6.42 7.58
C PRO A 41 -4.19 -7.67 7.92
N ASN A 42 -2.88 -7.61 7.65
CA ASN A 42 -1.88 -8.64 7.93
C ASN A 42 -0.50 -8.00 7.75
N THR A 43 0.54 -8.73 8.14
CA THR A 43 1.90 -8.46 7.66
C THR A 43 2.17 -9.30 6.42
N TYR A 44 2.70 -8.67 5.38
CA TYR A 44 3.03 -9.32 4.13
C TYR A 44 4.53 -9.21 3.85
N THR A 45 5.15 -10.31 3.43
CA THR A 45 6.46 -10.27 2.78
C THR A 45 6.31 -9.87 1.31
N LEU A 46 7.27 -9.12 0.81
CA LEU A 46 7.28 -8.58 -0.54
C LEU A 46 8.30 -9.32 -1.40
N THR A 47 7.87 -9.73 -2.59
CA THR A 47 8.73 -10.38 -3.58
C THR A 47 8.51 -9.77 -4.94
N MET A 48 9.58 -9.47 -5.67
CA MET A 48 9.47 -8.96 -7.03
C MET A 48 8.72 -9.96 -7.92
N ARG A 49 7.82 -9.47 -8.77
CA ARG A 49 7.23 -10.34 -9.79
C ARG A 49 8.24 -10.63 -10.91
N GLU A 50 8.22 -11.85 -11.39
CA GLU A 50 9.02 -12.32 -12.54
C GLU A 50 8.64 -11.61 -13.86
N ARG A 51 7.40 -11.10 -13.95
CA ARG A 51 6.85 -10.44 -15.12
C ARG A 51 6.05 -9.21 -14.71
N LEU A 52 6.02 -8.23 -15.62
CA LEU A 52 5.24 -7.00 -15.45
C LEU A 52 3.75 -7.30 -15.20
N PHE A 53 3.10 -6.41 -14.45
CA PHE A 53 1.66 -6.38 -14.22
C PHE A 53 1.09 -5.24 -15.05
N HIS A 54 0.36 -5.54 -16.13
CA HIS A 54 -0.15 -4.49 -17.03
C HIS A 54 0.93 -3.48 -17.48
N GLY A 55 2.15 -3.96 -17.72
CA GLY A 55 3.27 -3.11 -18.15
C GLY A 55 4.06 -2.44 -17.03
N VAL A 56 3.66 -2.57 -15.75
CA VAL A 56 4.43 -2.02 -14.62
C VAL A 56 5.08 -3.12 -13.78
N GLU A 57 6.23 -2.79 -13.18
CA GLU A 57 6.79 -3.62 -12.13
C GLU A 57 5.81 -3.68 -10.95
N ALA A 58 5.74 -4.83 -10.28
CA ALA A 58 4.84 -5.02 -9.15
C ALA A 58 5.47 -5.99 -8.15
N LEU A 59 5.16 -5.81 -6.87
CA LEU A 59 5.62 -6.72 -5.82
C LEU A 59 4.46 -7.62 -5.39
N ARG A 60 4.70 -8.92 -5.35
CA ARG A 60 3.78 -9.90 -4.77
C ARG A 60 3.84 -9.84 -3.27
N MET A 61 2.67 -9.80 -2.64
CA MET A 61 2.47 -9.80 -1.20
C MET A 61 2.11 -11.21 -0.72
N LYS A 62 2.87 -11.76 0.23
CA LYS A 62 2.57 -13.05 0.88
C LYS A 62 2.32 -12.84 2.38
N PRO A 63 1.13 -13.17 2.91
CA PRO A 63 0.84 -12.98 4.33
C PRO A 63 1.75 -13.85 5.20
N THR A 64 2.18 -13.34 6.36
CA THR A 64 3.08 -14.05 7.29
C THR A 64 2.53 -14.23 8.69
N ALA A 65 1.41 -13.58 9.04
CA ALA A 65 0.74 -13.79 10.33
C ALA A 65 -0.58 -14.54 10.15
N ASP A 66 -1.06 -15.15 11.22
CA ASP A 66 -2.30 -15.94 11.28
C ASP A 66 -3.57 -15.07 11.30
N ALA A 67 -3.61 -14.03 10.47
CA ALA A 67 -4.79 -13.20 10.28
C ALA A 67 -5.69 -13.75 9.17
N LYS A 68 -7.00 -13.54 9.30
CA LYS A 68 -7.99 -14.06 8.36
C LYS A 68 -7.84 -13.40 6.98
N MET A 69 -7.53 -14.22 5.99
CA MET A 69 -7.40 -13.80 4.59
C MET A 69 -8.70 -13.93 3.78
N PHE A 70 -9.76 -14.47 4.39
CA PHE A 70 -11.10 -14.62 3.77
C PHE A 70 -11.10 -15.40 2.44
N GLY A 71 -10.17 -16.34 2.26
CA GLY A 71 -10.00 -17.06 1.00
C GLY A 71 -9.51 -16.17 -0.15
N ARG A 72 -8.90 -15.02 0.15
CA ARG A 72 -8.34 -14.07 -0.80
C ARG A 72 -6.82 -14.15 -0.80
N ASP A 73 -6.24 -14.03 -1.97
CA ASP A 73 -4.80 -14.10 -2.22
C ASP A 73 -4.42 -13.26 -3.46
N GLY A 74 -3.17 -13.42 -3.93
CA GLY A 74 -2.73 -12.83 -5.19
C GLY A 74 -2.50 -11.31 -5.14
N PHE A 75 -2.49 -10.70 -3.96
CA PHE A 75 -2.29 -9.27 -3.77
C PHE A 75 -0.93 -8.78 -4.25
N LEU A 76 -0.94 -7.60 -4.86
CA LEU A 76 0.24 -6.93 -5.38
C LEU A 76 0.33 -5.50 -4.83
N THR A 77 1.54 -4.94 -4.83
CA THR A 77 1.74 -3.49 -4.86
C THR A 77 2.03 -3.03 -6.28
N HIS A 78 1.44 -1.93 -6.73
CA HIS A 78 1.68 -1.36 -8.07
C HIS A 78 1.30 0.13 -8.11
N SER A 79 1.58 0.83 -9.21
CA SER A 79 1.11 2.21 -9.45
C SER A 79 -0.39 2.28 -9.70
N TYR A 80 -0.98 3.47 -9.84
CA TYR A 80 -2.39 3.55 -10.24
C TYR A 80 -2.58 3.02 -11.67
N LEU A 81 -3.36 1.94 -11.80
CA LEU A 81 -3.64 1.27 -13.07
C LEU A 81 -5.12 1.32 -13.46
N MET A 82 -6.00 1.67 -12.51
CA MET A 82 -7.45 1.74 -12.70
C MET A 82 -7.95 3.12 -12.28
N GLY A 83 -7.87 4.06 -13.21
CA GLY A 83 -8.30 5.45 -12.99
C GLY A 83 -7.41 6.22 -12.01
N GLU A 84 -7.68 7.52 -11.91
CA GLU A 84 -6.85 8.48 -11.17
C GLU A 84 -7.03 8.40 -9.65
N ARG A 85 -8.13 7.80 -9.18
CA ARG A 85 -8.41 7.60 -7.75
C ARG A 85 -7.54 6.50 -7.12
N GLY A 86 -6.90 5.66 -7.94
CA GLY A 86 -6.12 4.52 -7.44
C GLY A 86 -6.97 3.30 -7.12
N ASP A 87 -8.04 3.06 -7.87
CA ASP A 87 -8.84 1.86 -7.68
C ASP A 87 -8.01 0.59 -7.93
N SER A 88 -8.40 -0.50 -7.28
CA SER A 88 -7.79 -1.81 -7.51
C SER A 88 -8.78 -2.92 -7.17
N ASN A 89 -8.48 -4.15 -7.62
CA ASN A 89 -9.27 -5.31 -7.22
C ASN A 89 -8.89 -5.85 -5.80
N GLY A 90 -8.40 -4.96 -4.93
CA GLY A 90 -7.89 -5.27 -3.60
C GLY A 90 -6.37 -5.35 -3.48
N CYS A 91 -5.63 -5.04 -4.55
CA CYS A 91 -4.18 -4.76 -4.47
C CYS A 91 -3.93 -3.43 -3.76
N ILE A 92 -2.68 -3.15 -3.37
CA ILE A 92 -2.32 -1.81 -2.87
C ILE A 92 -1.76 -1.02 -4.05
N SER A 93 -2.51 -0.03 -4.49
CA SER A 93 -2.13 0.90 -5.55
C SER A 93 -1.46 2.11 -4.91
N PHE A 94 -0.38 2.63 -5.50
CA PHE A 94 0.36 3.79 -5.00
C PHE A 94 0.37 4.90 -6.03
N LYS A 95 0.25 6.15 -5.57
CA LYS A 95 0.44 7.31 -6.44
C LYS A 95 1.92 7.49 -6.77
N GLU A 96 2.77 7.48 -5.74
CA GLU A 96 4.24 7.58 -5.88
C GLU A 96 4.91 6.21 -5.87
N TYR A 97 4.44 5.27 -6.70
CA TYR A 97 4.91 3.87 -6.67
C TYR A 97 6.42 3.72 -6.87
N ASP A 98 7.03 4.54 -7.71
CA ASP A 98 8.47 4.49 -8.00
C ASP A 98 9.31 4.67 -6.73
N LYS A 99 8.87 5.52 -5.80
CA LYS A 99 9.54 5.72 -4.51
C LYS A 99 9.50 4.45 -3.66
N PHE A 100 8.32 3.84 -3.56
CA PHE A 100 8.12 2.59 -2.83
C PHE A 100 8.95 1.45 -3.43
N LEU A 101 8.90 1.30 -4.76
CA LEU A 101 9.64 0.26 -5.48
C LEU A 101 11.15 0.46 -5.36
N ALA A 102 11.65 1.69 -5.43
CA ALA A 102 13.06 1.99 -5.24
C ALA A 102 13.53 1.62 -3.83
N ALA A 103 12.75 1.93 -2.79
CA ALA A 103 13.05 1.53 -1.41
C ALA A 103 13.11 0.00 -1.25
N TYR A 104 12.19 -0.73 -1.89
CA TYR A 104 12.24 -2.19 -1.95
C TYR A 104 13.52 -2.70 -2.63
N LYS A 105 13.86 -2.14 -3.80
CA LYS A 105 15.05 -2.53 -4.58
C LYS A 105 16.36 -2.25 -3.83
N ARG A 106 16.39 -1.24 -2.95
CA ARG A 106 17.52 -0.97 -2.03
C ARG A 106 17.54 -1.88 -0.79
N GLY A 107 16.51 -2.69 -0.57
CA GLY A 107 16.39 -3.57 0.59
C GLY A 107 15.88 -2.89 1.87
N GLU A 108 15.55 -1.60 1.81
CA GLU A 108 15.01 -0.84 2.95
C GLU A 108 13.60 -1.30 3.34
N VAL A 109 12.85 -1.80 2.35
CA VAL A 109 11.51 -2.34 2.53
C VAL A 109 11.49 -3.77 2.02
N THR A 110 11.19 -4.72 2.88
CA THR A 110 11.03 -6.15 2.51
C THR A 110 9.66 -6.70 2.91
N ARG A 111 8.92 -5.93 3.71
CA ARG A 111 7.62 -6.28 4.27
C ARG A 111 6.74 -5.04 4.31
N ILE A 112 5.43 -5.25 4.28
CA ILE A 112 4.42 -4.21 4.50
C ILE A 112 3.40 -4.69 5.53
N ILE A 113 3.06 -3.82 6.47
CA ILE A 113 2.03 -4.09 7.49
C ILE A 113 0.79 -3.32 7.09
N VAL A 114 -0.30 -4.06 6.87
CA VAL A 114 -1.60 -3.50 6.52
C VAL A 114 -2.45 -3.48 7.78
N VAL A 115 -2.99 -2.32 8.12
CA VAL A 115 -3.87 -2.12 9.27
C VAL A 115 -5.09 -1.33 8.86
N ALA A 116 -6.20 -1.55 9.57
CA ALA A 116 -7.44 -0.81 9.36
C ALA A 116 -7.25 0.71 9.53
N GLN A 117 -6.54 1.09 10.59
CA GLN A 117 -6.21 2.47 10.94
C GLN A 117 -4.98 2.47 11.84
N LEU A 118 -4.05 3.42 11.65
CA LEU A 118 -2.97 3.64 12.61
C LEU A 118 -3.47 4.59 13.71
N ALA A 119 -3.43 4.13 14.97
CA ALA A 119 -3.84 4.97 16.10
C ALA A 119 -2.86 6.12 16.34
N ASN A 120 -1.55 5.82 16.31
CA ASN A 120 -0.47 6.79 16.45
C ASN A 120 0.47 6.66 15.23
N PRO A 121 0.22 7.42 14.15
CA PRO A 121 1.10 7.37 12.99
C PRO A 121 2.49 7.94 13.36
N PRO A 122 3.59 7.35 12.85
CA PRO A 122 4.92 7.89 13.10
C PRO A 122 5.02 9.34 12.57
N GLU A 123 5.49 10.23 13.43
CA GLU A 123 5.79 11.62 13.07
C GLU A 123 7.18 11.69 12.41
N PRO A 124 7.40 12.62 11.46
CA PRO A 124 8.72 12.84 10.91
C PRO A 124 9.68 13.28 12.03
N GLU A 125 10.89 12.71 12.05
CA GLU A 125 11.90 12.97 13.10
C GLU A 125 12.26 14.45 13.26
N ASN A 126 12.00 15.30 12.23
CA ASN A 126 12.20 16.73 12.33
C ASN A 126 11.12 17.55 11.54
N PRO A 127 10.19 18.24 12.24
CA PRO A 127 9.13 19.01 11.59
C PRO A 127 9.61 20.22 10.76
N LEU A 128 10.82 20.75 11.03
CA LEU A 128 11.40 21.86 10.24
C LEU A 128 11.85 21.40 8.84
N LEU A 129 12.34 20.16 8.70
CA LEU A 129 12.72 19.58 7.41
C LEU A 129 11.50 19.25 6.52
N ALA A 130 10.36 18.90 7.14
CA ALA A 130 9.10 18.68 6.43
C ALA A 130 8.56 19.98 5.80
N TRP A 131 8.73 21.13 6.46
CA TRP A 131 8.36 22.44 5.91
C TRP A 131 9.25 22.85 4.72
N LEU A 132 10.55 22.54 4.78
CA LEU A 132 11.50 22.86 3.70
C LEU A 132 11.34 21.99 2.45
N SER A 133 10.73 20.81 2.58
CA SER A 133 10.57 19.84 1.47
C SER A 133 9.24 19.98 0.71
N GLY A 134 8.32 20.84 1.15
CA GLY A 134 7.05 21.10 0.48
C GLY A 134 6.95 22.51 -0.10
N LYS A 135 7.18 22.67 -1.41
CA LYS A 135 6.64 23.84 -2.14
C LYS A 135 5.24 23.52 -2.66
N PRO A 136 4.23 24.36 -2.42
CA PRO A 136 2.96 24.26 -3.13
C PRO A 136 3.10 24.81 -4.56
N LYS A 137 2.49 24.12 -5.52
CA LYS A 137 1.88 24.74 -6.70
C LYS A 137 0.42 24.33 -6.72
#